data_AF-A0A9W5B885-F1
#
_entry.id   AF-A0A9W5B885-F1
#
_cell.length_a   1.000
_cell.length_b   1.000
_cell.length_c   1.000
_cell.angle_alpha   90.00
_cell.angle_beta   90.00
_cell.angle_gamma   90.00
#
_symmetry.space_group_name_H-M   'P 1'
#
loop_
_entity.id
_entity.type
_entity.pdbx_description
1 polymer ?
#
loop_
_entity_poly.entity_id
_entity_poly.type
_entity_poly.pdbx_seq_one_letter_code
_entity_poly.pdbx_strand_id
1 'polypeptide(L)'
;MRIKRLYTDPPAIDPIVFGEGVNIILGESDATSSKNNGVGKSLCIEFVNFALLKRKSDSRVTRIPKAAFDPATFICIDFVMHGIPYTIRRSVAEAERPRITVADRETTFAKVEDATDFLAARLFGDDRSEIGFREILGPLVRDERSEFKSIVSCFDTKSRIPDNYAPHLMLLGIDVDIYRSIKGIQKELDDIGTEERRIKDSVQLVRQKDLDEARSDLNALEEEVDKIREGIDALENAATYDLIKDEVLEIEHLMGELRGRKEVLSRRSARLAPIATEQSVNGIYMLS
;
A
#
# COMPACT_ATOMS: atom_id res chain seq x y z
N MET A 1 5.16 -33.90 13.20
CA MET A 1 6.62 -33.80 13.48
C MET A 1 6.88 -34.15 14.94
N ARG A 2 7.95 -34.89 15.25
CA ARG A 2 8.35 -35.24 16.63
C ARG A 2 9.85 -35.07 16.83
N ILE A 3 10.25 -34.22 17.78
CA ILE A 3 11.66 -34.05 18.17
C ILE A 3 12.13 -35.30 18.92
N LYS A 4 13.35 -35.77 18.65
CA LYS A 4 13.94 -36.96 19.26
C LYS A 4 15.16 -36.63 20.08
N ARG A 5 15.99 -35.67 19.64
CA ARG A 5 17.25 -35.35 20.31
C ARG A 5 17.69 -33.93 20.05
N LEU A 6 18.28 -33.29 21.05
CA LEU A 6 19.04 -32.04 20.95
C LEU A 6 20.46 -32.29 21.45
N TYR A 7 21.48 -31.89 20.70
CA TYR A 7 22.88 -32.05 21.08
C TYR A 7 23.77 -31.00 20.42
N THR A 8 25.05 -31.01 20.75
CA THR A 8 26.05 -30.14 20.13
C THR A 8 27.19 -30.95 19.51
N ASP A 9 27.80 -30.40 18.46
CA ASP A 9 28.97 -30.98 17.79
C ASP A 9 30.00 -29.87 17.46
N PRO A 10 31.20 -29.86 18.09
CA PRO A 10 31.67 -30.82 19.08
C PRO A 10 30.84 -30.80 20.39
N PRO A 11 30.89 -31.87 21.22
CA PRO A 11 30.10 -31.97 22.44
C PRO A 11 30.44 -30.84 23.43
N ALA A 12 29.53 -29.88 23.57
CA ALA A 12 29.62 -28.77 24.53
C ALA A 12 28.57 -28.86 25.64
N ILE A 13 27.49 -29.62 25.42
CA ILE A 13 26.45 -29.93 26.40
C ILE A 13 26.10 -31.41 26.32
N ASP A 14 25.54 -31.95 27.40
CA ASP A 14 25.01 -33.30 27.39
C ASP A 14 23.80 -33.40 26.44
N PRO A 15 23.75 -34.43 25.58
CA PRO A 15 22.62 -34.64 24.69
C PRO A 15 21.30 -34.81 25.45
N ILE A 16 20.28 -34.08 25.04
CA ILE A 16 18.92 -34.19 25.56
C ILE A 16 18.12 -35.12 24.64
N VAL A 17 17.59 -36.21 25.19
CA VAL A 17 16.75 -37.16 24.45
C VAL A 17 15.28 -36.92 24.81
N PHE A 18 14.42 -36.78 23.81
CA PHE A 18 12.99 -36.58 23.97
C PHE A 18 12.25 -37.91 23.79
N GLY A 19 11.60 -38.35 24.87
CA GLY A 19 10.77 -39.55 24.91
C GLY A 19 9.36 -39.32 24.36
N GLU A 20 8.54 -40.36 24.44
CA GLU A 20 7.12 -40.26 24.09
C GLU A 20 6.31 -39.61 25.21
N GLY A 21 5.25 -38.89 24.82
CA GLY A 21 4.40 -38.14 25.75
C GLY A 21 5.01 -36.82 26.19
N VAL A 22 4.80 -36.48 27.47
CA VAL A 22 5.18 -35.19 28.03
C VAL A 22 6.62 -35.24 28.54
N ASN A 23 7.48 -34.36 28.00
CA ASN A 23 8.86 -34.21 28.43
C ASN A 23 8.97 -32.95 29.29
N ILE A 24 9.55 -33.06 30.48
CA ILE A 24 9.70 -31.93 31.42
C ILE A 24 11.19 -31.69 31.66
N ILE A 25 11.67 -30.48 31.37
CA ILE A 25 13.04 -30.06 31.67
C ILE A 25 13.03 -29.38 33.04
N LEU A 26 13.51 -30.09 34.05
CA LEU A 26 13.73 -29.54 35.39
C LEU A 26 15.15 -28.99 35.52
N GLY A 27 15.29 -27.92 36.28
CA GLY A 27 16.59 -27.37 36.65
C GLY A 27 16.72 -27.50 38.16
N GLU A 28 17.66 -28.32 38.59
CA GLU A 28 17.98 -28.52 40.00
C GLU A 28 18.90 -27.41 40.51
N SER A 29 18.70 -27.03 41.76
CA SER A 29 19.56 -26.10 42.48
C SER A 29 20.77 -26.85 43.04
N ASP A 30 21.97 -26.33 42.84
CA ASP A 30 23.12 -26.76 43.65
C ASP A 30 22.96 -26.28 45.10
N ALA A 31 23.49 -27.07 46.05
CA ALA A 31 23.43 -26.82 47.49
C ALA A 31 24.01 -25.46 47.95
N THR A 32 24.69 -24.74 47.07
CA THR A 32 25.33 -23.44 47.30
C THR A 32 24.49 -22.23 46.84
N SER A 33 23.38 -22.43 46.13
CA SER A 33 22.57 -21.35 45.55
C SER A 33 21.07 -21.65 45.67
N SER A 34 20.38 -20.86 46.50
CA SER A 34 18.91 -20.91 46.62
C SER A 34 18.16 -20.30 45.42
N LYS A 35 18.87 -19.89 44.36
CA LYS A 35 18.29 -19.27 43.16
C LYS A 35 18.41 -20.22 41.96
N ASN A 36 17.28 -20.75 41.49
CA ASN A 36 17.18 -21.63 40.31
C ASN A 36 17.20 -20.86 38.97
N ASN A 37 17.60 -19.58 39.00
CA ASN A 37 17.68 -18.71 37.83
C ASN A 37 19.12 -18.76 37.29
N GLY A 38 19.30 -19.34 36.11
CA GLY A 38 20.61 -19.43 35.45
C GLY A 38 21.08 -20.83 35.09
N VAL A 39 20.37 -21.88 35.51
CA VAL A 39 20.71 -23.31 35.27
C VAL A 39 20.49 -23.79 33.82
N GLY A 40 20.32 -22.89 32.85
CA GLY A 40 20.25 -23.24 31.43
C GLY A 40 18.88 -23.70 30.88
N LYS A 41 17.82 -23.83 31.69
CA LYS A 41 16.46 -24.22 31.24
C LYS A 41 15.98 -23.47 29.98
N SER A 42 15.95 -22.15 30.05
CA SER A 42 15.54 -21.30 28.91
C SER A 42 16.48 -21.42 27.71
N LEU A 43 17.77 -21.67 27.96
CA LEU A 43 18.76 -21.82 26.91
C LEU A 43 18.53 -23.11 26.10
N CYS A 44 18.09 -24.20 26.75
CA CYS A 44 17.73 -25.43 26.06
C CYS A 44 16.56 -25.22 25.07
N ILE A 45 15.51 -24.50 25.50
CA ILE A 45 14.38 -24.15 24.61
C ILE A 45 14.85 -23.22 23.49
N GLU A 46 15.75 -22.27 23.79
CA GLU A 46 16.33 -21.42 22.76
C GLU A 46 17.17 -22.20 21.75
N PHE A 47 17.93 -23.22 22.16
CA PHE A 47 18.67 -24.11 21.26
C PHE A 47 17.75 -24.87 20.33
N VAL A 48 16.63 -25.41 20.84
CA VAL A 48 15.59 -26.03 20.01
C VAL A 48 15.07 -25.02 18.99
N ASN A 49 14.70 -23.81 19.43
CA ASN A 49 14.12 -22.80 18.56
C ASN A 49 15.13 -22.31 17.48
N PHE A 50 16.39 -22.12 17.87
CA PHE A 50 17.49 -21.73 16.97
C PHE A 50 17.81 -22.81 15.94
N ALA A 51 17.89 -24.07 16.36
CA ALA A 51 18.10 -25.21 15.45
C ALA A 51 16.92 -25.37 14.47
N LEU A 52 15.70 -25.11 14.93
CA LEU A 52 14.49 -25.06 14.08
C LEU A 52 14.38 -23.74 13.29
N LEU A 53 15.50 -23.18 12.84
CA LEU A 53 15.59 -22.06 11.87
C LEU A 53 15.07 -20.68 12.36
N LYS A 54 15.05 -20.40 13.68
CA LYS A 54 14.78 -19.02 14.17
C LYS A 54 15.82 -18.03 13.62
N ARG A 55 15.40 -16.82 13.23
CA ARG A 55 16.32 -15.78 12.74
C ARG A 55 17.43 -15.48 13.74
N LYS A 56 18.66 -15.29 13.25
CA LYS A 56 19.84 -15.00 14.08
C LYS A 56 19.64 -13.74 14.92
N SER A 57 19.10 -12.67 14.32
CA SER A 57 18.83 -11.38 14.98
C SER A 57 17.95 -11.52 16.23
N ASP A 58 17.03 -12.48 16.19
CA ASP A 58 16.00 -12.66 17.20
C ASP A 58 16.40 -13.74 18.23
N SER A 59 17.53 -14.42 18.01
CA SER A 59 17.97 -15.54 18.84
C SER A 59 18.93 -15.11 19.95
N ARG A 60 18.69 -15.63 21.16
CA ARG A 60 19.54 -15.38 22.33
C ARG A 60 20.85 -16.16 22.30
N VAL A 61 20.96 -17.18 21.44
CA VAL A 61 22.21 -17.94 21.26
C VAL A 61 23.36 -17.04 20.84
N THR A 62 23.07 -15.96 20.10
CA THR A 62 24.08 -14.97 19.67
C THR A 62 24.68 -14.17 20.83
N ARG A 63 24.04 -14.15 22.00
CA ARG A 63 24.48 -13.41 23.20
C ARG A 63 25.35 -14.25 24.13
N ILE A 64 25.53 -15.55 23.83
CA ILE A 64 26.38 -16.41 24.65
C ILE A 64 27.83 -15.96 24.47
N PRO A 65 28.58 -15.72 25.56
CA PRO A 65 29.99 -15.36 25.46
C PRO A 65 30.80 -16.44 24.75
N LYS A 66 31.71 -16.04 23.85
CA LYS A 66 32.58 -16.96 23.10
C LYS A 66 33.44 -17.87 24.00
N ALA A 67 33.76 -17.38 25.20
CA ALA A 67 34.51 -18.15 26.20
C ALA A 67 33.69 -19.33 26.79
N ALA A 68 32.36 -19.23 26.77
CA ALA A 68 31.46 -20.26 27.30
C ALA A 68 30.91 -21.19 26.21
N PHE A 69 30.79 -20.70 24.97
CA PHE A 69 30.30 -21.48 23.84
C PHE A 69 30.98 -21.01 22.56
N ASP A 70 31.69 -21.92 21.88
CA ASP A 70 32.33 -21.62 20.61
C ASP A 70 31.25 -21.35 19.54
N PRO A 71 31.26 -20.17 18.87
CA PRO A 71 30.33 -19.88 17.78
C PRO A 71 30.36 -20.88 16.62
N ALA A 72 31.45 -21.63 16.45
CA ALA A 72 31.58 -22.67 15.43
C ALA A 72 30.86 -23.98 15.81
N THR A 73 30.55 -24.19 17.09
CA THR A 73 29.83 -25.39 17.56
C THR A 73 28.45 -25.47 16.93
N PHE A 74 28.16 -26.62 16.31
CA PHE A 74 26.86 -26.91 15.77
C PHE A 74 25.89 -27.26 16.89
N ILE A 75 24.73 -26.61 16.88
CA ILE A 75 23.55 -27.04 17.62
C ILE A 75 22.74 -27.92 16.66
N CYS A 76 22.52 -29.16 17.08
CA CYS A 76 21.95 -30.20 16.26
C CYS A 76 20.61 -30.65 16.86
N ILE A 77 19.58 -30.74 16.02
CA ILE A 77 18.27 -31.28 16.41
C ILE A 77 17.87 -32.41 15.48
N ASP A 78 17.55 -33.55 16.08
CA ASP A 78 17.00 -34.71 15.38
C ASP A 78 15.49 -34.74 15.58
N PHE A 79 14.74 -34.91 14.50
CA PHE A 79 13.30 -35.08 14.55
C PHE A 79 12.80 -36.02 13.46
N VAL A 80 11.58 -36.52 13.63
CA VAL A 80 10.89 -37.36 12.66
C VAL A 80 9.68 -36.61 12.12
N MET A 81 9.55 -36.56 10.80
CA MET A 81 8.44 -35.93 10.10
C MET A 81 7.93 -36.92 9.05
N HIS A 82 6.63 -37.24 9.09
CA HIS A 82 6.02 -38.23 8.19
C HIS A 82 6.75 -39.59 8.15
N GLY A 83 7.29 -40.03 9.29
CA GLY A 83 8.08 -41.27 9.40
C GLY A 83 9.53 -41.17 8.94
N ILE A 84 9.94 -40.06 8.32
CA ILE A 84 11.29 -39.85 7.81
C ILE A 84 12.15 -39.14 8.88
N PRO A 85 13.38 -39.60 9.16
CA PRO A 85 14.30 -38.92 10.07
C PRO A 85 14.97 -37.72 9.41
N TYR A 86 15.06 -36.64 10.17
CA TYR A 86 15.72 -35.39 9.81
C TYR A 86 16.69 -34.98 10.91
N THR A 87 17.82 -34.41 10.50
CA THR A 87 18.76 -33.73 11.40
C THR A 87 19.04 -32.34 10.85
N ILE A 88 18.80 -31.30 11.64
CA ILE A 88 19.26 -29.94 11.32
C ILE A 88 20.49 -29.63 12.16
N ARG A 89 21.57 -29.18 11.51
CA ARG A 89 22.80 -28.73 12.13
C ARG A 89 22.99 -27.25 11.82
N ARG A 90 23.18 -26.44 12.86
CA ARG A 90 23.36 -24.99 12.71
C ARG A 90 24.26 -24.42 13.79
N SER A 91 25.22 -23.59 13.42
CA SER A 91 26.11 -22.89 14.37
C SER A 91 25.83 -21.38 14.34
N VAL A 92 26.37 -20.64 15.32
CA VAL A 92 26.23 -19.17 15.35
C VAL A 92 27.08 -18.51 14.25
N ALA A 93 28.23 -19.12 13.94
CA ALA A 93 29.14 -18.71 12.88
C ALA A 93 28.49 -18.87 11.49
N GLU A 94 27.85 -20.01 11.22
CA GLU A 94 27.20 -20.34 9.95
C GLU A 94 25.68 -20.29 10.04
N ALA A 95 25.13 -19.38 10.84
CA ALA A 95 23.69 -19.35 11.12
C ALA A 95 22.82 -19.17 9.86
N GLU A 96 23.33 -18.51 8.82
CA GLU A 96 22.58 -18.31 7.57
C GLU A 96 22.66 -19.51 6.62
N ARG A 97 23.51 -20.50 6.92
CA ARG A 97 23.79 -21.67 6.07
C ARG A 97 23.50 -22.97 6.82
N PRO A 98 22.24 -23.23 7.21
CA PRO A 98 21.89 -24.44 7.93
C PRO A 98 22.16 -25.68 7.07
N ARG A 99 22.52 -26.79 7.73
CA ARG A 99 22.68 -28.10 7.08
C ARG A 99 21.54 -28.99 7.52
N ILE A 100 20.86 -29.61 6.55
CA ILE A 100 19.76 -30.53 6.82
C ILE A 100 20.13 -31.87 6.22
N THR A 101 20.11 -32.91 7.05
CA THR A 101 20.27 -34.30 6.63
C THR A 101 18.91 -34.97 6.61
N VAL A 102 18.59 -35.60 5.48
CA VAL A 102 17.35 -36.38 5.28
C VAL A 102 17.75 -37.75 4.76
N ALA A 103 17.39 -38.82 5.47
CA ALA A 103 17.74 -40.20 5.09
C ALA A 103 19.20 -40.33 4.62
N ASP A 104 20.13 -39.85 5.45
CA ASP A 104 21.59 -39.88 5.24
C ASP A 104 22.16 -38.98 4.13
N ARG A 105 21.33 -38.15 3.48
CA ARG A 105 21.80 -37.13 2.53
C ARG A 105 21.82 -35.75 3.19
N GLU A 106 23.03 -35.24 3.43
CA GLU A 106 23.22 -33.86 3.90
C GLU A 106 23.10 -32.86 2.74
N THR A 107 22.33 -31.79 2.97
CA THR A 107 22.23 -30.64 2.08
C THR A 107 22.58 -29.38 2.87
N THR A 108 23.54 -28.60 2.36
CA THR A 108 23.87 -27.28 2.91
C THR A 108 23.12 -26.21 2.14
N PHE A 109 22.33 -25.41 2.85
CA PHE A 109 21.58 -24.32 2.26
C PHE A 109 22.42 -23.04 2.22
N ALA A 110 22.16 -22.20 1.21
CA ALA A 110 22.81 -20.89 1.10
C ALA A 110 22.15 -19.85 2.01
N LYS A 111 20.83 -19.99 2.23
CA LYS A 111 20.01 -19.10 3.05
C LYS A 111 19.09 -19.89 3.99
N VAL A 112 18.67 -19.26 5.07
CA VAL A 112 17.72 -19.85 6.04
C VAL A 112 16.32 -19.93 5.44
N GLU A 113 15.97 -18.99 4.58
CA GLU A 113 14.69 -18.97 3.86
C GLU A 113 14.54 -20.23 3.00
N ASP A 114 15.55 -20.55 2.17
CA ASP A 114 15.54 -21.75 1.33
C ASP A 114 15.36 -23.04 2.15
N ALA A 115 16.01 -23.11 3.32
CA ALA A 115 15.88 -24.22 4.26
C ALA A 115 14.48 -24.29 4.89
N THR A 116 13.88 -23.13 5.17
CA THR A 116 12.54 -23.01 5.72
C THR A 116 11.48 -23.44 4.71
N ASP A 117 11.62 -23.01 3.46
CA ASP A 117 10.75 -23.38 2.35
C ASP A 117 10.85 -24.88 2.04
N PHE A 118 12.06 -25.43 2.07
CA PHE A 118 12.29 -26.88 1.95
C PHE A 118 11.54 -27.67 3.02
N LEU A 119 11.62 -27.27 4.29
CA LEU A 119 10.92 -27.94 5.37
C LEU A 119 9.40 -27.72 5.31
N ALA A 120 8.95 -26.54 4.88
CA ALA A 120 7.53 -26.25 4.70
C ALA A 120 6.92 -27.17 3.63
N ALA A 121 7.55 -27.26 2.46
CA ALA A 121 7.11 -28.15 1.38
C ALA A 121 7.05 -29.62 1.83
N ARG A 122 7.98 -30.07 2.68
CA ARG A 122 7.97 -31.44 3.23
C ARG A 122 6.93 -31.64 4.32
N LEU A 123 6.66 -30.62 5.13
CA LEU A 123 5.70 -30.72 6.22
C LEU A 123 4.27 -30.77 5.69
N PHE A 124 3.98 -29.97 4.66
CA PHE A 124 2.62 -29.73 4.16
C PHE A 124 2.28 -30.49 2.86
N GLY A 125 3.28 -30.93 2.09
CA GLY A 125 3.07 -31.67 0.85
C GLY A 125 2.85 -30.78 -0.38
N ASP A 126 2.28 -31.36 -1.44
CA ASP A 126 1.94 -30.68 -2.70
C ASP A 126 0.70 -29.79 -2.59
N ASP A 127 -0.13 -30.02 -1.58
CA ASP A 127 -1.03 -28.99 -1.08
C ASP A 127 -0.11 -27.92 -0.55
N ARG A 128 0.12 -26.89 -1.37
CA ARG A 128 0.88 -25.70 -1.01
C ARG A 128 0.13 -25.00 0.12
N SER A 129 0.17 -25.57 1.32
CA SER A 129 -0.27 -24.90 2.51
C SER A 129 0.63 -23.70 2.57
N GLU A 130 -0.02 -22.58 2.42
CA GLU A 130 0.63 -21.36 2.01
C GLU A 130 1.39 -20.76 3.23
N ILE A 131 1.36 -21.48 4.38
CA ILE A 131 1.96 -21.21 5.70
C ILE A 131 3.40 -21.69 5.73
N GLY A 132 4.32 -20.81 6.17
CA GLY A 132 5.73 -21.18 6.33
C GLY A 132 6.00 -22.11 7.51
N PHE A 133 7.09 -22.87 7.43
CA PHE A 133 7.54 -23.77 8.51
C PHE A 133 7.75 -23.03 9.85
N ARG A 134 8.27 -21.81 9.82
CA ARG A 134 8.45 -20.99 11.03
C ARG A 134 7.14 -20.44 11.58
N GLU A 135 6.16 -20.18 10.73
CA GLU A 135 4.85 -19.67 11.15
C GLU A 135 4.11 -20.72 11.98
N ILE A 136 4.12 -21.99 11.55
CA ILE A 136 3.47 -23.07 12.31
C ILE A 136 4.16 -23.36 13.64
N LEU A 137 5.47 -23.14 13.73
CA LEU A 137 6.20 -23.30 14.99
C LEU A 137 5.90 -22.20 16.01
N GLY A 138 5.36 -21.05 15.59
CA GLY A 138 4.99 -19.94 16.48
C GLY A 138 4.11 -20.37 17.66
N PRO A 139 2.91 -20.92 17.43
CA PRO A 139 2.05 -21.41 18.51
C PRO A 139 2.63 -22.64 19.25
N LEU A 140 3.53 -23.40 18.61
CA LEU A 140 4.07 -24.65 19.17
C LEU A 140 5.30 -24.45 20.06
N VAL A 141 6.09 -23.41 19.81
CA VAL A 141 7.34 -23.12 20.51
C VAL A 141 7.22 -21.77 21.21
N ARG A 142 6.57 -21.77 22.39
CA ARG A 142 6.44 -20.58 23.24
C ARG A 142 7.57 -20.53 24.26
N ASP A 143 8.21 -19.37 24.35
CA ASP A 143 9.25 -19.07 25.33
C ASP A 143 8.73 -18.14 26.43
N GLU A 144 9.58 -17.78 27.39
CA GLU A 144 9.19 -16.91 28.51
C GLU A 144 8.86 -15.46 28.11
N ARG A 145 9.18 -15.04 26.88
CA ARG A 145 8.89 -13.69 26.36
C ARG A 145 7.63 -13.64 25.52
N SER A 146 7.08 -14.81 25.21
CA SER A 146 5.85 -14.97 24.47
C SER A 146 4.69 -14.41 25.29
N GLU A 147 3.79 -13.72 24.62
CA GLU A 147 2.54 -13.25 25.21
C GLU A 147 1.64 -14.48 25.48
N PHE A 148 0.81 -14.48 26.54
CA PHE A 148 -0.04 -15.65 26.88
C PHE A 148 -1.53 -15.30 27.04
N LYS A 149 -1.93 -14.02 26.98
CA LYS A 149 -3.34 -13.60 27.08
C LYS A 149 -4.06 -13.77 25.74
N SER A 150 -3.33 -13.62 24.64
CA SER A 150 -3.80 -13.86 23.28
C SER A 150 -3.26 -15.20 22.78
N ILE A 151 -4.14 -15.95 22.14
CA ILE A 151 -3.77 -17.17 21.45
C ILE A 151 -2.98 -16.86 20.18
N VAL A 152 -3.27 -15.74 19.51
CA VAL A 152 -2.65 -15.38 18.23
C VAL A 152 -1.33 -14.63 18.33
N SER A 153 -1.06 -14.00 19.48
CA SER A 153 0.21 -13.32 19.74
C SER A 153 1.21 -14.30 20.35
N CYS A 154 1.82 -15.15 19.53
CA CYS A 154 2.73 -16.19 20.02
C CYS A 154 4.19 -15.73 20.17
N PHE A 155 4.51 -14.48 19.81
CA PHE A 155 5.88 -14.00 19.69
C PHE A 155 6.31 -13.05 20.81
N ASP A 156 7.59 -12.66 20.82
CA ASP A 156 8.16 -11.72 21.78
C ASP A 156 7.35 -10.41 21.79
N THR A 157 6.78 -10.07 22.95
CA THR A 157 5.99 -8.85 23.17
C THR A 157 6.71 -7.57 22.79
N LYS A 158 8.07 -7.57 22.77
CA LYS A 158 8.87 -6.41 22.37
C LYS A 158 8.89 -6.20 20.85
N SER A 159 8.66 -7.24 20.07
CA SER A 159 8.84 -7.21 18.61
C SER A 159 7.60 -6.71 17.85
N ARG A 160 6.50 -6.38 18.54
CA ARG A 160 5.24 -5.85 17.97
C ARG A 160 4.86 -6.53 16.64
N ILE A 161 4.92 -7.87 16.64
CA ILE A 161 4.63 -8.66 15.45
C ILE A 161 3.11 -8.66 15.23
N PRO A 162 2.60 -8.36 14.03
CA PRO A 162 1.18 -8.41 13.73
C PRO A 162 0.59 -9.80 13.99
N ASP A 163 -0.67 -9.82 14.43
CA ASP A 163 -1.38 -11.08 14.66
C ASP A 163 -1.56 -11.87 13.37
N ASN A 164 -1.15 -13.13 13.40
CA ASN A 164 -1.32 -14.09 12.31
C ASN A 164 -2.20 -15.26 12.78
N TYR A 165 -3.39 -15.35 12.20
CA TYR A 165 -4.36 -16.39 12.53
C TYR A 165 -4.13 -17.67 11.71
N ALA A 166 -3.35 -17.60 10.62
CA ALA A 166 -3.17 -18.71 9.68
C ALA A 166 -2.69 -20.01 10.36
N PRO A 167 -1.68 -20.01 11.26
CA PRO A 167 -1.26 -21.23 11.94
C PRO A 167 -2.39 -21.88 12.77
N HIS A 168 -3.22 -21.06 13.42
CA HIS A 168 -4.32 -21.52 14.26
C HIS A 168 -5.44 -22.12 13.41
N LEU A 169 -5.83 -21.43 12.33
CA LEU A 169 -6.86 -21.91 11.41
C LEU A 169 -6.46 -23.26 10.81
N MET A 170 -5.21 -23.38 10.35
CA MET A 170 -4.70 -24.62 9.79
C MET A 170 -4.67 -25.76 10.83
N LEU A 171 -4.24 -25.50 12.07
CA LEU A 171 -4.27 -26.51 13.14
C LEU A 171 -5.68 -26.96 13.52
N LEU A 172 -6.69 -26.11 13.31
CA LEU A 172 -8.10 -26.43 13.51
C LEU A 172 -8.74 -27.10 12.29
N GLY A 173 -8.01 -27.27 11.18
CA GLY A 173 -8.54 -27.80 9.92
C GLY A 173 -9.46 -26.84 9.19
N ILE A 174 -9.36 -25.53 9.47
CA ILE A 174 -10.11 -24.48 8.80
C ILE A 174 -9.28 -23.97 7.62
N ASP A 175 -9.96 -23.81 6.47
CA ASP A 175 -9.37 -23.24 5.27
C ASP A 175 -8.86 -21.81 5.52
N VAL A 176 -7.62 -21.54 5.07
CA VAL A 176 -6.88 -20.30 5.31
C VAL A 176 -6.99 -19.36 4.12
N ASP A 177 -7.53 -19.81 2.98
CA ASP A 177 -7.58 -19.05 1.72
C ASP A 177 -8.39 -17.76 1.86
N ILE A 178 -9.51 -17.81 2.57
CA ILE A 178 -10.35 -16.64 2.85
C ILE A 178 -9.59 -15.64 3.72
N TYR A 179 -8.92 -16.12 4.78
CA TYR A 179 -8.15 -15.25 5.68
C TYR A 179 -7.03 -14.51 4.93
N ARG A 180 -6.38 -15.19 3.97
CA ARG A 180 -5.34 -14.59 3.15
C ARG A 180 -5.86 -13.64 2.11
N SER A 181 -6.99 -13.95 1.49
CA SER A 181 -7.67 -13.03 0.58
C SER A 181 -7.99 -11.72 1.29
N ILE A 182 -8.51 -11.80 2.53
CA ILE A 182 -8.75 -10.61 3.37
C ILE A 182 -7.45 -9.86 3.64
N LYS A 183 -6.35 -10.56 3.97
CA LYS A 183 -5.04 -9.93 4.21
C LYS A 183 -4.43 -9.30 2.97
N GLY A 184 -4.61 -9.92 1.80
CA GLY A 184 -4.18 -9.39 0.51
C GLY A 184 -4.90 -8.09 0.18
N ILE A 185 -6.23 -8.09 0.29
CA ILE A 185 -7.06 -6.88 0.10
C ILE A 185 -6.66 -5.77 1.08
N GLN A 186 -6.41 -6.10 2.35
CA GLN A 186 -5.94 -5.11 3.34
C GLN A 186 -4.60 -4.48 2.92
N LYS A 187 -3.65 -5.29 2.44
CA LYS A 187 -2.36 -4.79 1.98
C LYS A 187 -2.49 -3.91 0.73
N GLU A 188 -3.32 -4.31 -0.22
CA GLU A 188 -3.60 -3.50 -1.42
C GLU A 188 -4.22 -2.15 -1.05
N LEU A 189 -5.14 -2.11 -0.08
CA LEU A 189 -5.70 -0.86 0.45
C LEU A 189 -4.62 0.03 1.08
N ASP A 190 -3.70 -0.54 1.87
CA ASP A 190 -2.61 0.20 2.49
C ASP A 190 -1.63 0.76 1.43
N ASP A 191 -1.32 -0.02 0.39
CA ASP A 191 -0.44 0.39 -0.71
C ASP A 191 -1.09 1.53 -1.53
N ILE A 192 -2.39 1.42 -1.84
CA ILE A 192 -3.16 2.48 -2.51
C ILE A 192 -3.18 3.75 -1.65
N GLY A 193 -3.44 3.64 -0.35
CA GLY A 193 -3.44 4.80 0.54
C GLY A 193 -2.07 5.47 0.66
N THR A 194 -0.98 4.71 0.53
CA THR A 194 0.38 5.25 0.53
C THR A 194 0.68 6.00 -0.78
N GLU A 195 0.28 5.45 -1.92
CA GLU A 195 0.41 6.14 -3.21
C GLU A 195 -0.51 7.38 -3.29
N GLU A 196 -1.73 7.33 -2.75
CA GLU A 196 -2.62 8.48 -2.67
C GLU A 196 -1.97 9.64 -1.90
N ARG A 197 -1.34 9.35 -0.75
CA ARG A 197 -0.57 10.36 0.00
C ARG A 197 0.59 10.89 -0.82
N ARG A 198 1.35 10.02 -1.49
CA ARG A 198 2.49 10.44 -2.32
C ARG A 198 2.07 11.34 -3.47
N ILE A 199 0.94 11.04 -4.12
CA ILE A 199 0.34 11.88 -5.17
C ILE A 199 -0.12 13.21 -4.58
N LYS A 200 -0.79 13.19 -3.42
CA LYS A 200 -1.23 14.41 -2.71
C LYS A 200 -0.06 15.35 -2.43
N ASP A 201 1.03 14.82 -1.85
CA ASP A 201 2.24 15.56 -1.55
C ASP A 201 2.92 16.10 -2.82
N SER A 202 2.94 15.32 -3.90
CA SER A 202 3.50 15.72 -5.18
C SER A 202 2.70 16.86 -5.83
N VAL A 203 1.37 16.81 -5.75
CA VAL A 203 0.48 17.86 -6.26
C VAL A 203 0.66 19.15 -5.45
N GLN A 204 0.77 19.07 -4.12
CA GLN A 204 1.07 20.21 -3.26
C GLN A 204 2.41 20.86 -3.63
N LEU A 205 3.45 20.06 -3.86
CA LEU A 205 4.79 20.55 -4.26
C LEU A 205 4.78 21.26 -5.62
N VAL A 206 4.05 20.74 -6.61
CA VAL A 206 3.97 21.32 -7.96
C VAL A 206 3.12 22.60 -7.99
N ARG A 207 2.02 22.63 -7.21
CA ARG A 207 1.08 23.76 -7.18
C ARG A 207 1.43 24.84 -6.17
N GLN A 208 2.36 24.57 -5.24
CA GLN A 208 2.64 25.41 -4.05
C GLN A 208 1.38 25.79 -3.24
N LYS A 209 0.29 25.04 -3.41
CA LYS A 209 -1.02 25.26 -2.80
C LYS A 209 -1.59 23.94 -2.36
N ASP A 210 -2.32 23.98 -1.25
CA ASP A 210 -2.96 22.80 -0.72
C ASP A 210 -4.13 22.35 -1.61
N LEU A 211 -4.37 21.04 -1.69
CA LEU A 211 -5.44 20.49 -2.56
C LEU A 211 -6.83 21.00 -2.16
N ASP A 212 -7.03 21.26 -0.87
CA ASP A 212 -8.26 21.85 -0.34
C ASP A 212 -8.39 23.34 -0.73
N GLU A 213 -7.28 24.09 -0.80
CA GLU A 213 -7.28 25.48 -1.29
C GLU A 213 -7.61 25.54 -2.79
N ALA A 214 -7.04 24.66 -3.60
CA ALA A 214 -7.35 24.59 -5.04
C ALA A 214 -8.83 24.24 -5.30
N ARG A 215 -9.43 23.42 -4.42
CA ARG A 215 -10.85 23.07 -4.48
C ARG A 215 -11.74 24.25 -4.04
N SER A 216 -11.31 25.01 -3.04
CA SER A 216 -11.97 26.25 -2.63
C SER A 216 -11.92 27.31 -3.73
N ASP A 217 -10.77 27.48 -4.39
CA ASP A 217 -10.59 28.41 -5.50
C ASP A 217 -11.51 28.04 -6.68
N LEU A 218 -11.62 26.73 -7.00
CA LEU A 218 -12.51 26.24 -8.04
C LEU A 218 -13.98 26.54 -7.74
N ASN A 219 -14.41 26.28 -6.51
CA ASN A 219 -15.79 26.55 -6.09
C ASN A 219 -16.11 28.06 -6.14
N ALA A 220 -15.17 28.91 -5.75
CA ALA A 220 -15.33 30.37 -5.84
C ALA A 220 -15.45 30.83 -7.30
N LEU A 221 -14.66 30.25 -8.21
CA LEU A 221 -14.75 30.50 -9.65
C LEU A 221 -16.07 30.01 -10.26
N GLU A 222 -16.58 28.85 -9.84
CA GLU A 222 -17.91 28.37 -10.25
C GLU A 222 -19.01 29.34 -9.80
N GLU A 223 -18.94 29.83 -8.57
CA GLU A 223 -19.90 30.81 -8.05
C GLU A 223 -19.83 32.15 -8.82
N GLU A 224 -18.64 32.60 -9.22
CA GLU A 224 -18.49 33.78 -10.09
C GLU A 224 -19.07 33.55 -11.48
N VAL A 225 -18.84 32.39 -12.08
CA VAL A 225 -19.38 32.04 -13.40
C VAL A 225 -20.91 32.00 -13.36
N ASP A 226 -21.51 31.44 -12.31
CA ASP A 226 -22.96 31.40 -12.16
C ASP A 226 -23.54 32.80 -11.95
N LYS A 227 -22.89 33.67 -11.16
CA LYS A 227 -23.29 35.09 -11.06
C LYS A 227 -23.21 35.83 -12.40
N ILE A 228 -22.19 35.55 -13.21
CA ILE A 228 -22.09 36.14 -14.55
C ILE A 228 -23.21 35.63 -15.45
N ARG A 229 -23.55 34.34 -15.39
CA ARG A 229 -24.67 33.75 -16.15
C ARG A 229 -26.00 34.36 -15.73
N GLU A 230 -26.28 34.45 -14.44
CA GLU A 230 -27.48 35.11 -13.93
C GLU A 230 -27.54 36.59 -14.36
N GLY A 231 -26.39 37.27 -14.36
CA GLY A 231 -26.27 38.64 -14.87
C GLY A 231 -26.56 38.75 -16.37
N ILE A 232 -26.10 37.79 -17.17
CA ILE A 232 -26.38 37.72 -18.62
C ILE A 232 -27.87 37.45 -18.85
N ASP A 233 -28.46 36.47 -18.17
CA ASP A 233 -29.88 36.14 -18.28
C ASP A 233 -30.77 37.31 -17.83
N ALA A 234 -30.37 38.03 -16.77
CA ALA A 234 -31.06 39.24 -16.34
C ALA A 234 -30.94 40.38 -17.36
N LEU A 235 -29.82 40.48 -18.07
CA LEU A 235 -29.61 41.49 -19.12
C LEU A 235 -30.40 41.16 -20.39
N GLU A 236 -30.52 39.88 -20.75
CA GLU A 236 -31.39 39.41 -21.84
C GLU A 236 -32.88 39.63 -21.51
N ASN A 237 -33.27 39.46 -20.24
CA ASN A 237 -34.66 39.68 -19.79
C ASN A 237 -34.97 41.13 -19.39
N ALA A 238 -33.96 42.00 -19.29
CA ALA A 238 -34.19 43.41 -19.03
C ALA A 238 -34.87 44.02 -20.25
N ALA A 239 -36.07 44.56 -20.05
CA ALA A 239 -36.87 45.28 -21.05
C ALA A 239 -36.09 46.35 -21.84
N THR A 240 -34.91 46.76 -21.37
CA THR A 240 -33.95 47.61 -22.06
C THR A 240 -33.47 47.03 -23.40
N TYR A 241 -33.32 45.72 -23.56
CA TYR A 241 -32.90 45.13 -24.85
C TYR A 241 -34.01 45.23 -25.89
N ASP A 242 -35.26 44.92 -25.50
CA ASP A 242 -36.43 45.08 -26.37
C ASP A 242 -36.70 46.55 -26.68
N LEU A 243 -36.55 47.46 -25.71
CA LEU A 243 -36.69 48.90 -25.93
C LEU A 243 -35.65 49.44 -26.92
N ILE A 244 -34.38 49.04 -26.79
CA ILE A 244 -33.32 49.47 -27.73
C ILE A 244 -33.56 48.88 -29.12
N LYS A 245 -34.04 47.63 -29.20
CA LYS A 245 -34.37 46.98 -30.46
C LYS A 245 -35.53 47.67 -31.17
N ASP A 246 -36.56 48.08 -30.43
CA ASP A 246 -37.70 48.81 -30.96
C ASP A 246 -37.30 50.22 -31.44
N GLU A 247 -36.47 50.94 -30.68
CA GLU A 247 -35.93 52.24 -31.11
C GLU A 247 -35.10 52.14 -32.39
N VAL A 248 -34.28 51.09 -32.53
CA VAL A 248 -33.48 50.85 -33.74
C VAL A 248 -34.39 50.58 -34.95
N LEU A 249 -35.45 49.78 -34.77
CA LEU A 249 -36.43 49.51 -35.83
C LEU A 249 -37.19 50.78 -36.25
N GLU A 250 -37.52 51.64 -35.30
CA GLU A 250 -38.22 52.90 -35.56
C GLU A 250 -37.33 53.89 -36.35
N ILE A 251 -36.03 53.97 -36.00
CA ILE A 251 -35.04 54.75 -36.75
C ILE A 251 -34.88 54.23 -38.18
N GLU A 252 -34.84 52.91 -38.39
CA GLU A 252 -34.76 52.32 -39.74
C GLU A 252 -36.00 52.67 -40.58
N HIS A 253 -37.19 52.61 -39.98
CA HIS A 253 -38.42 53.01 -40.65
C HIS A 253 -38.40 54.48 -41.07
N LEU A 254 -38.00 55.38 -40.16
CA LEU A 254 -37.85 56.81 -40.46
C LEU A 254 -36.82 57.08 -41.56
N MET A 255 -35.69 56.36 -41.55
CA MET A 255 -34.70 56.44 -42.62
C MET A 255 -35.26 55.97 -43.98
N GLY A 256 -36.08 54.93 -43.98
CA GLY A 256 -36.79 54.44 -45.17
C GLY A 256 -37.74 55.50 -45.74
N GLU A 257 -38.57 56.12 -44.90
CA GLU A 257 -39.49 57.18 -45.33
C GLU A 257 -38.77 58.41 -45.89
N LEU A 258 -37.69 58.84 -45.22
CA LEU A 258 -36.88 59.98 -45.67
C LEU A 258 -36.20 59.70 -47.02
N ARG A 259 -35.71 58.46 -47.23
CA ARG A 259 -35.19 58.03 -48.53
C ARG A 259 -36.28 58.04 -49.61
N GLY A 260 -37.47 57.53 -49.31
CA GLY A 260 -38.61 57.57 -50.22
C GLY A 260 -39.04 59.00 -50.58
N ARG A 261 -39.14 59.90 -49.58
CA ARG A 261 -39.42 61.33 -49.81
C ARG A 261 -38.33 62.00 -50.65
N LYS A 262 -37.05 61.71 -50.37
CA LYS A 262 -35.92 62.21 -51.17
C LYS A 262 -36.03 61.75 -52.62
N GLU A 263 -36.41 60.49 -52.86
CA GLU A 263 -36.55 59.95 -54.21
C GLU A 263 -37.72 60.58 -54.97
N VAL A 264 -38.87 60.77 -54.31
CA VAL A 264 -40.03 61.48 -54.89
C VAL A 264 -39.71 62.94 -55.20
N LEU A 265 -39.02 63.63 -54.29
CA LEU A 265 -38.57 65.01 -54.50
C LEU A 265 -37.53 65.10 -55.62
N SER A 266 -36.59 64.15 -55.70
CA SER A 266 -35.61 64.07 -56.78
C SER A 266 -36.27 63.80 -58.14
N ARG A 267 -37.32 62.96 -58.19
CA ARG A 267 -38.12 62.75 -59.42
C ARG A 267 -38.93 64.00 -59.79
N ARG A 268 -39.46 64.75 -58.80
CA ARG A 268 -40.15 66.02 -59.04
C ARG A 268 -39.20 67.11 -59.54
N SER A 269 -38.01 67.24 -58.98
CA SER A 269 -37.00 68.19 -59.46
C SER A 269 -36.51 67.82 -60.87
N ALA A 270 -36.32 66.53 -61.17
CA ALA A 270 -35.98 66.05 -62.51
C ALA A 270 -37.09 66.34 -63.55
N ARG A 271 -38.38 66.32 -63.14
CA ARG A 271 -39.51 66.73 -64.00
C ARG A 271 -39.64 68.24 -64.21
N LEU A 272 -39.09 69.06 -63.31
CA LEU A 272 -39.08 70.52 -63.43
C LEU A 272 -37.86 71.05 -64.21
N ALA A 273 -36.84 70.22 -64.41
CA ALA A 273 -35.63 70.57 -65.15
C ALA A 273 -35.82 70.93 -66.65
N PRO A 274 -36.79 70.39 -67.42
CA PRO A 274 -36.96 70.75 -68.83
C PRO A 274 -37.89 71.97 -69.05
N ILE A 275 -38.33 72.69 -68.02
CA ILE A 275 -39.22 73.87 -68.16
C ILE A 275 -38.53 75.19 -67.76
N ALA A 276 -37.33 75.16 -67.19
CA ALA A 276 -36.60 76.36 -66.76
C ALA A 276 -35.31 76.67 -67.58
N THR A 277 -35.11 76.00 -68.71
CA THR A 277 -33.89 76.13 -69.54
C THR A 277 -34.16 76.48 -71.01
N GLU A 278 -35.22 77.23 -71.30
CA GLU A 278 -35.28 78.01 -72.54
C GLU A 278 -35.87 79.40 -72.29
N GLN A 279 -35.18 80.41 -72.84
CA GLN A 279 -35.51 81.83 -72.91
C GLN A 279 -35.03 82.74 -71.77
N SER A 280 -33.74 83.04 -71.80
CA SER A 280 -33.15 84.41 -71.84
C SER A 280 -31.64 84.23 -71.58
N VAL A 281 -30.68 84.73 -72.35
CA VAL A 281 -30.61 85.82 -73.33
C VAL A 281 -29.38 85.55 -74.21
N ASN A 282 -29.48 85.77 -75.52
CA ASN A 282 -28.36 86.30 -76.28
C ASN A 282 -28.93 87.24 -77.35
N GLY A 283 -28.96 88.52 -77.01
CA GLY A 283 -29.25 89.58 -77.96
C GLY A 283 -28.03 89.94 -78.80
N ILE A 284 -28.32 90.69 -79.87
CA ILE A 284 -27.43 91.46 -80.76
C ILE A 284 -26.67 90.59 -81.79
N TYR A 285 -26.80 90.72 -83.13
CA TYR A 285 -26.85 91.90 -84.03
C TYR A 285 -27.61 91.55 -85.34
N MET A 286 -28.63 92.32 -85.79
CA MET A 286 -28.59 93.48 -86.72
C MET A 286 -28.37 93.17 -88.23
N LEU A 287 -29.42 93.41 -89.04
CA LEU A 287 -29.50 94.18 -90.31
C LEU A 287 -30.28 93.52 -91.47
N SER A 288 -31.10 94.39 -92.10
CA SER A 288 -31.78 94.34 -93.42
C SER A 288 -32.94 93.38 -93.64
#